data_AF-A0A246RF45-F1
#
_entry.id   AF-A0A246RF45-F1
#
_cell.length_a   1.000
_cell.length_b   1.000
_cell.length_c   1.000
_cell.angle_alpha   90.00
_cell.angle_beta   90.00
_cell.angle_gamma   90.00
#
_symmetry.space_group_name_H-M   'P 1'
#
loop_
_entity.id
_entity.type
_entity.pdbx_description
1 polymer ?
#
loop_
_entity_poly.entity_id
_entity_poly.type
_entity_poly.pdbx_seq_one_letter_code
_entity_poly.pdbx_strand_id
1 'polypeptide(L)'
;MTSPSSRRVDPDVDLRVPADRGELAAHPAAVLGVVAAGGALGALARAGVQAALPHTPTGFPWSTFTVNVTGCLLIGALMAVLGRRRAGPLVRPLLGVGVLGGFTTFSAYALDVHRALAAGAAGTALAYLAATLVGGLAAVAAGDALAGRLLDRADRRRPGADRGGRGPGRPGPAVERPGRREAR
;
A
#
# COMPACT_ATOMS: atom_id res chain seq x y z
N MET A 1 6.05 10.15 -35.78
CA MET A 1 7.45 10.19 -35.33
C MET A 1 7.49 10.73 -33.91
N THR A 2 8.15 9.96 -33.06
CA THR A 2 8.21 10.00 -31.60
C THR A 2 9.05 11.15 -31.04
N SER A 3 8.66 11.69 -29.88
CA SER A 3 9.51 11.58 -28.69
C SER A 3 8.68 11.64 -27.39
N PRO A 4 9.03 10.83 -26.37
CA PRO A 4 8.21 10.58 -25.18
C PRO A 4 8.52 11.57 -24.06
N SER A 5 7.52 11.92 -23.24
CA SER A 5 7.68 12.77 -22.06
C SER A 5 8.62 12.12 -21.05
N SER A 6 9.86 12.62 -21.01
CA SER A 6 10.91 12.26 -20.09
C SER A 6 10.45 12.40 -18.63
N ARG A 7 10.66 11.33 -17.85
CA ARG A 7 10.65 11.33 -16.39
C ARG A 7 11.53 12.49 -15.92
N ARG A 8 10.90 13.54 -15.38
CA ARG A 8 11.59 14.74 -14.90
C ARG A 8 12.37 14.35 -13.65
N VAL A 9 13.65 14.03 -13.83
CA VAL A 9 14.66 14.04 -12.77
C VAL A 9 14.82 15.51 -12.42
N ASP A 10 14.57 15.86 -11.17
CA ASP A 10 14.75 17.22 -10.65
C ASP A 10 16.25 17.56 -10.69
N PRO A 11 16.68 18.54 -11.50
CA PRO A 11 18.10 18.84 -11.71
C PRO A 11 18.74 19.65 -10.57
N ASP A 12 17.98 20.06 -9.55
CA ASP A 12 18.45 20.99 -8.52
C ASP A 12 19.13 20.32 -7.32
N VAL A 13 19.32 18.99 -7.36
CA VAL A 13 20.02 18.25 -6.29
C VAL A 13 21.52 18.25 -6.56
N ASP A 14 22.24 19.28 -6.07
CA ASP A 14 23.69 19.36 -6.22
C ASP A 14 24.42 18.62 -5.09
N LEU A 15 24.98 17.46 -5.42
CA LEU A 15 25.79 16.63 -4.51
C LEU A 15 27.07 17.33 -4.02
N ARG A 16 27.43 18.52 -4.51
CA ARG A 16 28.55 19.33 -4.01
C ARG A 16 28.14 20.27 -2.87
N VAL A 17 26.85 20.49 -2.67
CA VAL A 17 26.31 21.31 -1.57
C VAL A 17 26.03 20.40 -0.36
N PRO A 18 26.64 20.65 0.82
CA PRO A 18 26.44 19.81 2.00
C PRO A 18 24.99 19.76 2.52
N ALA A 19 24.20 20.81 2.28
CA ALA A 19 22.78 20.88 2.67
C ALA A 19 21.92 19.88 1.86
N ASP A 20 22.17 19.76 0.56
CA ASP A 20 21.39 18.91 -0.36
C ASP A 20 21.71 17.42 -0.15
N ARG A 21 22.93 17.10 0.30
CA ARG A 21 23.29 15.75 0.79
C ARG A 21 22.44 15.33 1.99
N GLY A 22 22.06 16.30 2.83
CA GLY A 22 21.20 16.10 3.99
C GLY A 22 19.79 15.70 3.60
N GLU A 23 19.20 16.30 2.56
CA GLU A 23 17.87 15.93 2.05
C GLU A 23 17.85 14.53 1.41
N LEU A 24 18.87 14.20 0.61
CA LEU A 24 19.08 12.87 0.04
C LEU A 24 19.34 11.79 1.08
N ALA A 25 19.88 12.11 2.26
CA ALA A 25 20.13 11.16 3.34
C ALA A 25 18.95 11.09 4.33
N ALA A 26 18.25 12.21 4.55
CA ALA A 26 17.04 12.30 5.36
C ALA A 26 15.90 11.48 4.76
N HIS A 27 15.78 11.43 3.43
CA HIS A 27 14.73 10.64 2.76
C HIS A 27 14.91 9.12 2.95
N PRO A 28 16.10 8.52 2.72
CA PRO A 28 16.41 7.13 3.07
C PRO A 28 16.34 6.87 4.58
N ALA A 29 16.85 7.77 5.42
CA ALA A 29 16.80 7.58 6.88
C ALA A 29 15.35 7.56 7.39
N ALA A 30 14.48 8.44 6.87
CA ALA A 30 13.06 8.43 7.18
C ALA A 30 12.38 7.12 6.71
N VAL A 31 12.68 6.67 5.49
CA VAL A 31 12.16 5.39 4.96
C VAL A 31 12.61 4.21 5.83
N LEU A 32 13.90 4.13 6.16
CA LEU A 32 14.45 3.08 7.02
C LEU A 32 13.87 3.15 8.43
N GLY A 33 13.69 4.35 8.97
CA GLY A 33 13.08 4.59 10.28
C GLY A 33 11.64 4.07 10.34
N VAL A 34 10.81 4.39 9.34
CA VAL A 34 9.43 3.89 9.31
C VAL A 34 9.35 2.39 9.03
N VAL A 35 10.25 1.83 8.23
CA VAL A 35 10.34 0.37 8.00
C VAL A 35 10.72 -0.33 9.30
N ALA A 36 11.71 0.17 10.04
CA ALA A 36 12.14 -0.39 11.30
C ALA A 36 11.03 -0.32 12.36
N ALA A 37 10.39 0.85 12.51
CA ALA A 37 9.29 1.03 13.46
C ALA A 37 8.09 0.12 13.12
N GLY A 38 7.70 0.07 11.84
CA GLY A 38 6.64 -0.83 11.37
C GLY A 38 7.01 -2.30 11.58
N GLY A 39 8.25 -2.67 11.25
CA GLY A 39 8.77 -4.03 11.38
C GLY A 39 8.76 -4.51 12.82
N ALA A 40 9.18 -3.67 13.77
CA ALA A 40 9.09 -3.96 15.19
C ALA A 40 7.63 -4.21 15.63
N LEU A 41 6.72 -3.32 15.23
CA LEU A 41 5.30 -3.46 15.57
C LEU A 41 4.68 -4.75 14.98
N GLY A 42 4.98 -5.05 13.71
CA GLY A 42 4.52 -6.28 13.06
C GLY A 42 5.08 -7.52 13.73
N ALA A 43 6.38 -7.55 14.03
CA ALA A 43 7.03 -8.69 14.67
C ALA A 43 6.49 -8.94 16.09
N LEU A 44 6.25 -7.87 16.87
CA LEU A 44 5.64 -7.97 18.20
C LEU A 44 4.20 -8.49 18.14
N ALA A 45 3.39 -8.00 17.20
CA ALA A 45 2.04 -8.49 16.98
C ALA A 45 2.04 -9.99 16.61
N ARG A 46 2.93 -10.41 15.70
CA ARG A 46 3.11 -11.83 15.37
C ARG A 46 3.53 -12.65 16.58
N ALA A 47 4.50 -12.18 17.36
CA ALA A 47 4.95 -12.88 18.57
C ALA A 47 3.81 -13.05 19.58
N GLY A 48 2.95 -12.03 19.75
CA GLY A 48 1.76 -12.10 20.58
C GLY A 48 0.77 -13.17 20.11
N VAL A 49 0.49 -13.25 18.80
CA VAL A 49 -0.38 -14.29 18.23
C VAL A 49 0.21 -15.69 18.42
N GLN A 50 1.52 -15.84 18.22
CA GLN A 50 2.21 -17.12 18.44
C GLN A 50 2.19 -17.56 19.91
N ALA A 51 2.33 -16.63 20.85
CA ALA A 51 2.24 -16.92 22.28
C ALA A 51 0.80 -17.29 22.71
N ALA A 52 -0.22 -16.68 22.11
CA ALA A 52 -1.61 -16.93 22.44
C ALA A 52 -2.13 -18.28 21.89
N LEU A 53 -1.55 -18.78 20.79
CA LEU A 53 -1.98 -19.98 20.08
C LEU A 53 -0.79 -20.94 19.88
N PRO A 54 -0.27 -21.56 20.96
CA PRO A 54 0.78 -22.55 20.84
C PRO A 54 0.26 -23.82 20.15
N HIS A 55 1.15 -24.49 19.42
CA HIS A 55 0.85 -25.77 18.76
C HIS A 55 1.95 -26.80 19.05
N THR A 56 1.55 -28.07 19.03
CA THR A 56 2.49 -29.20 19.09
C THR A 56 3.10 -29.45 17.71
N PRO A 57 4.26 -30.14 17.61
CA PRO A 57 4.87 -30.48 16.32
C PRO A 57 3.96 -31.27 15.37
N THR A 58 3.04 -32.08 15.90
CA THR A 58 2.09 -32.87 15.09
C THR A 58 0.78 -32.13 14.78
N GLY A 59 0.51 -31.03 15.50
CA GLY A 59 -0.70 -30.22 15.35
C GLY A 59 -0.59 -29.18 14.23
N PHE A 60 -1.74 -28.69 13.77
CA PHE A 60 -1.77 -27.64 12.75
C PHE A 60 -1.36 -26.28 13.38
N PRO A 61 -0.42 -25.53 12.78
CA PRO A 61 0.14 -24.31 13.35
C PRO A 61 -0.75 -23.10 13.05
N TRP A 62 -1.88 -23.03 13.73
CA TRP A 62 -2.92 -22.01 13.51
C TRP A 62 -2.41 -20.58 13.68
N SER A 63 -1.44 -20.34 14.58
CA SER A 63 -0.82 -19.03 14.77
C SER A 63 -0.12 -18.55 13.50
N THR A 64 0.86 -19.30 13.01
CA THR A 64 1.63 -18.98 11.80
C THR A 64 0.76 -18.96 10.54
N PHE A 65 -0.19 -19.89 10.43
CA PHE A 65 -1.18 -19.88 9.34
C PHE A 65 -1.97 -18.57 9.30
N THR A 66 -2.55 -18.18 10.45
CA THR A 66 -3.44 -17.01 10.52
C THR A 66 -2.70 -15.71 10.25
N VAL A 67 -1.49 -15.52 10.81
CA VAL A 67 -0.71 -14.29 10.55
C VAL A 67 -0.33 -14.16 9.07
N ASN A 68 0.04 -15.26 8.41
CA ASN A 68 0.39 -15.24 7.00
C ASN A 68 -0.83 -14.97 6.11
N VAL A 69 -1.94 -15.69 6.31
CA VAL A 69 -3.15 -15.52 5.48
C VAL A 69 -3.78 -14.14 5.69
N THR A 70 -3.87 -13.65 6.93
CA THR A 70 -4.38 -12.30 7.20
C THR A 70 -3.42 -11.23 6.69
N GLY A 71 -2.11 -11.43 6.79
CA GLY A 71 -1.12 -10.53 6.18
C GLY A 71 -1.25 -10.45 4.66
N CYS A 72 -1.48 -11.59 3.99
CA CYS A 72 -1.80 -11.68 2.57
C CYS A 72 -3.08 -10.91 2.20
N LEU A 73 -4.14 -11.03 3.00
CA LEU A 73 -5.36 -10.25 2.82
C LEU A 73 -5.08 -8.74 2.90
N LEU A 74 -4.35 -8.33 3.94
CA LEU A 74 -4.04 -6.93 4.21
C LEU A 74 -3.14 -6.31 3.13
N ILE A 75 -2.14 -7.04 2.62
CA ILE A 75 -1.27 -6.50 1.55
C ILE A 75 -2.05 -6.34 0.24
N GLY A 76 -2.97 -7.26 -0.09
CA GLY A 76 -3.87 -7.11 -1.24
C GLY A 76 -4.72 -5.85 -1.12
N ALA A 77 -5.37 -5.65 0.03
CA ALA A 77 -6.16 -4.45 0.30
C ALA A 77 -5.33 -3.16 0.28
N LEU A 78 -4.12 -3.20 0.86
CA LEU A 78 -3.20 -2.05 0.88
C LEU A 78 -2.81 -1.64 -0.53
N MET A 79 -2.46 -2.60 -1.40
CA MET A 79 -2.07 -2.30 -2.78
C MET A 79 -3.23 -1.75 -3.59
N ALA A 80 -4.46 -2.25 -3.41
CA ALA A 80 -5.65 -1.67 -4.03
C ALA A 80 -5.87 -0.20 -3.64
N VAL A 81 -5.71 0.12 -2.35
CA VAL A 81 -5.86 1.50 -1.84
C VAL A 81 -4.77 2.41 -2.39
N LEU A 82 -3.50 1.99 -2.30
CA LEU A 82 -2.36 2.78 -2.78
C LEU A 82 -2.35 2.96 -4.30
N GLY A 83 -2.94 2.04 -5.06
CA GLY A 83 -3.11 2.16 -6.50
C GLY A 83 -4.16 3.20 -6.92
N ARG A 84 -5.12 3.51 -6.06
CA ARG A 84 -6.26 4.39 -6.39
C ARG A 84 -6.30 5.71 -5.61
N ARG A 85 -5.66 5.80 -4.45
CA ARG A 85 -5.63 6.98 -3.59
C ARG A 85 -4.20 7.50 -3.48
N ARG A 86 -4.05 8.83 -3.50
CA ARG A 86 -2.77 9.45 -3.15
C ARG A 86 -2.48 9.17 -1.67
N ALA A 87 -1.36 8.51 -1.42
CA ALA A 87 -0.80 8.28 -0.09
C ALA A 87 0.57 8.93 -0.01
N GLY A 88 0.99 9.33 1.19
CA GLY A 88 2.33 9.86 1.41
C GLY A 88 3.42 8.82 1.05
N PRO A 89 4.63 9.26 0.66
CA PRO A 89 5.70 8.37 0.20
C PRO A 89 6.12 7.33 1.24
N LEU A 90 5.92 7.63 2.53
CA LEU A 90 6.29 6.76 3.65
C LEU A 90 5.24 5.70 4.01
N VAL A 91 4.02 5.78 3.47
CA VAL A 91 2.94 4.83 3.80
C VAL A 91 3.27 3.42 3.32
N ARG A 92 3.80 3.29 2.10
CA ARG A 92 4.13 1.99 1.51
C ARG A 92 5.31 1.30 2.24
N PRO A 93 6.43 1.98 2.53
CA PRO A 93 7.49 1.42 3.36
C PRO A 93 7.04 1.06 4.77
N LEU A 94 6.28 1.93 5.45
CA LEU A 94 5.79 1.70 6.81
C LEU A 94 4.88 0.46 6.88
N LEU A 95 3.81 0.45 6.09
CA LEU A 95 2.76 -0.56 6.22
C LEU A 95 3.08 -1.84 5.45
N GLY A 96 3.60 -1.73 4.23
CA GLY A 96 3.90 -2.87 3.37
C GLY A 96 5.15 -3.61 3.83
N VAL A 97 6.29 -2.92 3.84
CA VAL A 97 7.58 -3.55 4.18
C VAL A 97 7.75 -3.68 5.69
N GLY A 98 7.44 -2.63 6.45
CA GLY A 98 7.54 -2.63 7.91
C GLY A 98 6.51 -3.55 8.56
N VAL A 99 5.28 -3.06 8.75
CA VAL A 99 4.25 -3.77 9.54
C VAL A 99 3.93 -5.15 8.96
N LEU A 100 3.54 -5.23 7.69
CA LEU A 100 3.14 -6.52 7.09
C LEU A 100 4.34 -7.45 6.88
N GLY A 101 5.52 -6.91 6.57
CA GLY A 101 6.75 -7.71 6.47
C GLY A 101 7.21 -8.28 7.82
N GLY A 102 7.08 -7.54 8.92
CA GLY A 102 7.38 -8.04 10.26
C GLY A 102 6.31 -8.99 10.82
N PHE A 103 5.04 -8.74 10.47
CA PHE A 103 3.87 -9.51 10.91
C PHE A 103 3.77 -10.88 10.24
N THR A 104 4.15 -11.00 8.97
CA THR A 104 4.17 -12.27 8.25
C THR A 104 5.53 -12.97 8.39
N THR A 105 5.59 -14.28 8.16
CA THR A 105 6.84 -15.04 8.25
C THR A 105 6.84 -16.30 7.39
N PHE A 106 7.82 -16.38 6.49
CA PHE A 106 8.10 -17.60 5.75
C PHE A 106 8.99 -18.58 6.54
N SER A 107 9.92 -18.06 7.34
CA SER A 107 10.86 -18.89 8.09
C SER A 107 10.18 -19.74 9.16
N ALA A 108 9.25 -19.18 9.94
CA ALA A 108 8.50 -19.97 10.92
C ALA A 108 7.60 -21.00 10.23
N TYR A 109 6.98 -20.63 9.10
CA TYR A 109 6.19 -21.53 8.27
C TYR A 109 6.99 -22.75 7.81
N ALA A 110 8.18 -22.53 7.22
CA ALA A 110 9.06 -23.62 6.80
C ALA A 110 9.53 -24.49 7.97
N LEU A 111 9.83 -23.88 9.12
CA LEU A 111 10.27 -24.59 10.31
C LEU A 111 9.14 -25.46 10.91
N ASP A 112 7.91 -24.97 10.93
CA ASP A 112 6.73 -25.73 11.38
C ASP A 112 6.47 -26.94 10.47
N VAL A 113 6.59 -26.78 9.15
CA VAL A 113 6.51 -27.90 8.19
C VAL A 113 7.61 -28.93 8.45
N HIS A 114 8.86 -28.47 8.62
CA HIS A 114 9.99 -29.35 8.91
C HIS A 114 9.81 -30.13 10.21
N ARG A 115 9.34 -29.47 11.28
CA ARG A 115 9.05 -30.10 12.58
C ARG A 115 7.94 -31.14 12.49
N ALA A 116 6.87 -30.85 11.74
CA ALA A 116 5.78 -31.80 11.54
C ALA A 116 6.26 -33.06 10.80
N LEU A 117 7.10 -32.90 9.77
CA LEU A 117 7.72 -34.02 9.07
C LEU A 117 8.63 -34.84 9.99
N ALA A 118 9.49 -34.18 10.78
CA ALA A 118 10.36 -34.84 11.75
C ALA A 118 9.58 -35.61 12.83
N ALA A 119 8.38 -35.13 13.19
CA ALA A 119 7.47 -35.79 14.12
C ALA A 119 6.61 -36.90 13.47
N GLY A 120 6.84 -37.25 12.20
CA GLY A 120 6.08 -38.27 11.46
C GLY A 120 4.69 -37.82 10.99
N ALA A 121 4.34 -36.55 11.16
CA ALA A 121 3.03 -35.99 10.81
C ALA A 121 3.01 -35.42 9.38
N ALA A 122 3.32 -36.27 8.39
CA ALA A 122 3.42 -35.85 6.98
C ALA A 122 2.08 -35.29 6.42
N GLY A 123 0.95 -35.84 6.85
CA GLY A 123 -0.38 -35.33 6.48
C GLY A 123 -0.60 -33.88 6.94
N THR A 124 -0.28 -33.57 8.20
CA THR A 124 -0.36 -32.21 8.75
C THR A 124 0.58 -31.26 8.01
N ALA A 125 1.82 -31.69 7.75
CA ALA A 125 2.80 -30.89 7.03
C ALA A 125 2.32 -30.52 5.62
N LEU A 126 1.81 -31.50 4.86
CA LEU A 126 1.30 -31.27 3.50
C LEU A 126 0.05 -30.40 3.49
N ALA A 127 -0.88 -30.67 4.41
CA ALA A 127 -2.10 -29.87 4.55
C ALA A 127 -1.76 -28.41 4.89
N TYR A 128 -0.85 -28.18 5.82
CA TYR A 128 -0.40 -26.85 6.20
C TYR A 128 0.32 -26.13 5.06
N LEU A 129 1.16 -26.85 4.31
CA LEU A 129 1.85 -26.32 3.14
C LEU A 129 0.85 -25.82 2.07
N ALA A 130 -0.08 -26.69 1.69
CA ALA A 130 -1.08 -26.38 0.68
C ALA A 130 -2.05 -25.29 1.14
N ALA A 131 -2.57 -25.40 2.36
CA ALA A 131 -3.54 -24.46 2.91
C ALA A 131 -2.97 -23.05 3.01
N THR A 132 -1.72 -22.90 3.46
CA THR A 132 -1.08 -21.57 3.59
C THR A 132 -0.87 -20.93 2.22
N LEU A 133 -0.41 -21.71 1.23
CA LEU A 133 -0.18 -21.19 -0.12
C LEU A 133 -1.49 -20.79 -0.80
N VAL A 134 -2.46 -21.71 -0.86
CA VAL A 134 -3.75 -21.47 -1.51
C VAL A 134 -4.52 -20.38 -0.76
N GLY A 135 -4.57 -20.45 0.57
CA GLY A 135 -5.21 -19.46 1.42
C GLY A 135 -4.58 -18.08 1.27
N GLY A 136 -3.24 -17.99 1.21
CA GLY A 136 -2.53 -16.73 0.99
C GLY A 136 -2.86 -16.10 -0.36
N LEU A 137 -2.81 -16.87 -1.46
CA LEU A 137 -3.16 -16.38 -2.80
C LEU A 137 -4.63 -15.92 -2.88
N ALA A 138 -5.55 -16.73 -2.35
CA ALA A 138 -6.96 -16.39 -2.28
C ALA A 138 -7.20 -15.12 -1.43
N ALA A 139 -6.48 -14.98 -0.31
CA ALA A 139 -6.56 -13.83 0.56
C ALA A 139 -6.08 -12.54 -0.13
N VAL A 140 -4.95 -12.57 -0.86
CA VAL A 140 -4.49 -11.41 -1.64
C VAL A 140 -5.56 -10.95 -2.62
N ALA A 141 -6.11 -11.89 -3.41
CA ALA A 141 -7.15 -11.58 -4.39
C ALA A 141 -8.43 -11.04 -3.73
N ALA A 142 -8.85 -11.64 -2.61
CA ALA A 142 -10.00 -11.18 -1.84
C ALA A 142 -9.80 -9.77 -1.27
N GLY A 143 -8.59 -9.48 -0.76
CA GLY A 143 -8.23 -8.19 -0.18
C GLY A 143 -8.26 -7.07 -1.22
N ASP A 144 -7.63 -7.31 -2.37
CA ASP A 144 -7.64 -6.38 -3.50
C ASP A 144 -9.07 -6.11 -4.00
N ALA A 145 -9.85 -7.17 -4.24
CA ALA A 145 -11.22 -7.05 -4.74
C ALA A 145 -12.16 -6.36 -3.74
N LEU A 146 -12.07 -6.68 -2.45
CA LEU A 146 -12.90 -6.06 -1.41
C LEU A 146 -12.58 -4.58 -1.27
N ALA A 147 -11.29 -4.23 -1.16
CA ALA A 147 -10.85 -2.84 -1.07
C ALA A 147 -11.28 -2.04 -2.31
N GLY A 148 -11.09 -2.61 -3.52
CA GLY A 148 -11.55 -1.99 -4.76
C GLY A 148 -13.05 -1.68 -4.75
N ARG A 149 -13.89 -2.67 -4.39
CA ARG A 149 -15.35 -2.48 -4.30
C ARG A 149 -15.76 -1.44 -3.26
N LEU A 150 -15.05 -1.36 -2.14
CA LEU A 150 -15.33 -0.35 -1.10
C LEU A 150 -14.96 1.06 -1.59
N LEU A 151 -13.84 1.20 -2.29
CA LEU A 151 -13.42 2.46 -2.90
C LEU A 151 -14.41 2.93 -3.97
N ASP A 152 -14.86 2.03 -4.85
CA ASP A 152 -15.85 2.34 -5.89
C ASP A 152 -17.17 2.80 -5.28
N ARG A 153 -17.62 2.16 -4.20
CA ARG A 153 -18.82 2.59 -3.47
C ARG A 153 -18.64 3.96 -2.82
N ALA A 154 -17.46 4.24 -2.26
CA ALA A 154 -17.16 5.53 -1.66
C ALA A 154 -17.15 6.66 -2.71
N ASP A 155 -16.63 6.40 -3.91
CA ASP A 155 -16.62 7.39 -5.00
C ASP A 155 -18.03 7.65 -5.54
N ARG A 156 -18.87 6.60 -5.68
CA ARG A 156 -20.29 6.76 -6.05
C ARG A 156 -21.11 7.54 -5.00
N ARG A 157 -20.73 7.45 -3.72
CA ARG A 157 -21.37 8.18 -2.61
C ARG A 157 -20.94 9.64 -2.49
N ARG A 158 -20.08 10.15 -3.37
CA ARG A 158 -19.75 11.58 -3.48
C ARG A 158 -20.55 12.24 -4.62
N PRO A 159 -21.87 12.46 -4.51
CA PRO A 159 -22.56 13.31 -5.46
C PRO A 159 -22.20 14.78 -5.19
N GLY A 160 -21.62 15.47 -6.17
CA GLY A 160 -21.80 16.92 -6.31
C GLY A 160 -20.81 17.88 -5.64
N ALA A 161 -19.49 17.66 -5.74
CA ALA A 161 -18.53 18.75 -5.47
C ALA A 161 -18.27 19.67 -6.69
N ASP A 162 -18.93 19.43 -7.83
CA ASP A 162 -18.75 20.20 -9.08
C ASP A 162 -20.09 20.64 -9.73
N ARG A 163 -21.02 21.12 -8.92
CA ARG A 163 -22.21 21.85 -9.39
C ARG A 163 -22.38 23.18 -8.65
N GLY A 164 -21.29 23.93 -8.50
CA GLY A 164 -21.32 25.28 -7.94
C GLY A 164 -20.38 26.21 -8.70
N GLY A 165 -20.89 26.90 -9.73
CA GLY A 165 -20.26 28.15 -10.16
C GLY A 165 -20.07 28.44 -11.66
N ARG A 166 -20.68 27.73 -12.61
CA ARG A 166 -20.97 28.36 -13.91
C ARG A 166 -22.29 29.11 -13.79
N GLY A 167 -22.22 30.33 -13.26
CA GLY A 167 -23.32 31.27 -13.35
C GLY A 167 -23.62 31.62 -14.81
N PRO A 168 -24.88 31.90 -15.18
CA PRO A 168 -25.22 32.35 -16.52
C PRO A 168 -24.47 33.65 -16.81
N GLY A 169 -23.88 33.72 -18.01
CA GLY A 169 -23.04 34.83 -18.45
C GLY A 169 -23.68 36.19 -18.20
N ARG A 170 -22.96 37.07 -17.51
CA ARG A 170 -23.25 38.50 -17.54
C ARG A 170 -23.03 39.00 -18.97
N PRO A 171 -23.96 39.75 -19.57
CA PRO A 171 -23.66 40.48 -20.79
C PRO A 171 -22.50 41.43 -20.52
N GLY A 172 -21.44 41.35 -21.32
CA GLY A 172 -20.32 42.28 -21.26
C GLY A 172 -20.78 43.71 -21.55
N PRO A 173 -20.12 44.74 -21.01
CA PRO A 173 -20.50 46.13 -21.25
C PRO A 173 -20.39 46.44 -22.75
N ALA A 174 -21.43 47.07 -23.28
CA ALA A 174 -21.49 47.54 -24.66
C ALA A 174 -20.29 48.45 -24.94
N VAL A 175 -19.43 48.03 -25.87
CA VAL A 175 -18.38 48.88 -26.42
C VAL A 175 -19.06 49.93 -27.29
N GLU A 176 -19.25 51.10 -26.70
CA GLU A 176 -19.68 52.31 -27.38
C GLU A 176 -18.64 52.67 -28.44
N ARG A 177 -19.01 52.56 -29.72
CA ARG A 177 -18.13 52.90 -30.84
C ARG A 177 -18.06 54.43 -30.98
N PRO A 178 -16.86 55.05 -31.03
CA PRO A 178 -16.76 56.48 -31.26
C PRO A 178 -17.25 56.84 -32.66
N GLY A 179 -18.06 57.89 -32.73
CA GLY A 179 -18.69 58.39 -33.95
C GLY A 179 -17.67 58.74 -35.04
N ARG A 180 -18.01 58.33 -36.27
CA ARG A 180 -17.45 58.89 -37.50
C ARG A 180 -17.83 60.37 -37.55
N ARG A 181 -16.87 61.26 -37.29
CA ARG A 181 -16.94 62.65 -37.75
C ARG A 181 -16.47 62.71 -39.19
N GLU A 182 -17.47 63.00 -40.02
CA GLU A 182 -17.46 63.70 -41.30
C GLU A 182 -16.11 64.25 -41.79
N ALA A 183 -15.71 63.77 -42.97
CA ALA A 183 -14.77 64.45 -43.84
C ALA A 183 -15.48 65.64 -44.51
N ARG A 184 -14.86 66.81 -44.41
CA ARG A 184 -15.02 67.94 -45.32
C ARG A 184 -13.68 68.17 -46.01
#